data_AF-A0A0A0KPR8-F1
#
_entry.id   AF-A0A0A0KPR8-F1
#
_cell.length_a   1.000
_cell.length_b   1.000
_cell.length_c   1.000
_cell.angle_alpha   90.00
_cell.angle_beta   90.00
_cell.angle_gamma   90.00
#
_symmetry.space_group_name_H-M   'P 1'
#
loop_
_entity.id
_entity.type
_entity.pdbx_description
1 polymer ?
#
loop_
_entity_poly.entity_id
_entity_poly.type
_entity_poly.pdbx_seq_one_letter_code
_entity_poly.pdbx_strand_id
1 'polypeptide(L)'
;MDLESGPGGSVSAAAIDSSNIGFRLLKKHGWREGTGLGVSEQGRLEPVQASVKNNKRGLGADKVKKKIKETTDNATSDRKNNQERPPPKKAKGLTKRMRKMQEEERLFQEKEFEQAFFREFWPENV
;
A
#
# COMPACT_ATOMS: atom_id res chain seq x y z
N MET A 1 -33.96 -4.46 -5.81
CA MET A 1 -32.77 -3.59 -5.75
C MET A 1 -31.62 -4.48 -5.37
N ASP A 2 -31.03 -5.03 -6.42
CA ASP A 2 -30.12 -6.16 -6.39
C ASP A 2 -28.73 -5.70 -5.92
N LEU A 3 -28.19 -6.43 -4.95
CA LEU A 3 -26.90 -6.14 -4.33
C LEU A 3 -25.79 -6.66 -5.26
N GLU A 4 -25.27 -5.76 -6.10
CA GLU A 4 -24.17 -6.05 -7.03
C GLU A 4 -22.92 -6.48 -6.26
N SER A 5 -22.54 -7.75 -6.43
CA SER A 5 -21.30 -8.31 -5.91
C SER A 5 -20.10 -7.65 -6.58
N GLY A 6 -19.24 -6.98 -5.80
CA GLY A 6 -17.94 -6.52 -6.30
C GLY A 6 -17.10 -7.67 -6.90
N PRO A 7 -16.07 -7.38 -7.71
CA PRO A 7 -15.25 -8.39 -8.39
C PRO A 7 -14.28 -9.06 -7.40
N GLY A 8 -14.82 -9.75 -6.40
CA GLY A 8 -14.12 -10.83 -5.72
C GLY A 8 -14.17 -12.01 -6.66
N GLY A 9 -13.22 -12.09 -7.59
CA GLY A 9 -13.16 -13.14 -8.59
C GLY A 9 -13.24 -14.51 -7.96
N SER A 10 -14.43 -15.12 -8.00
CA SER A 10 -14.54 -16.57 -8.00
C SER A 10 -13.96 -17.01 -9.33
N VAL A 11 -12.65 -17.24 -9.36
CA VAL A 11 -12.07 -18.02 -10.44
C VAL A 11 -12.62 -19.42 -10.22
N SER A 12 -13.75 -19.73 -10.85
CA SER A 12 -14.16 -21.12 -11.07
C SER A 12 -12.95 -21.78 -11.73
N ALA A 13 -12.25 -22.63 -11.00
CA ALA A 13 -11.01 -23.19 -11.48
C ALA A 13 -11.38 -24.04 -12.71
N ALA A 14 -10.96 -23.60 -13.89
CA ALA A 14 -11.23 -24.35 -15.11
C ALA A 14 -10.65 -25.76 -14.94
N ALA A 15 -11.40 -26.76 -15.42
CA ALA A 15 -10.95 -28.15 -15.41
C ALA A 15 -9.55 -28.27 -16.03
N ILE A 16 -8.73 -29.16 -15.47
CA ILE A 16 -7.36 -29.37 -15.97
C ILE A 16 -7.46 -29.98 -17.36
N ASP A 17 -6.79 -29.38 -18.34
CA ASP A 17 -6.81 -29.86 -19.72
C ASP A 17 -6.18 -31.26 -19.88
N SER A 18 -6.70 -32.00 -20.85
CA SER A 18 -6.28 -33.37 -21.17
C SER A 18 -4.83 -33.50 -21.66
N SER A 19 -4.26 -32.42 -22.23
CA SER A 19 -2.85 -32.38 -22.64
C SER A 19 -1.88 -32.36 -21.45
N ASN A 20 -2.36 -31.91 -20.28
CA ASN A 20 -1.56 -31.76 -19.07
C ASN A 20 -1.01 -33.13 -18.62
N ILE A 21 0.28 -33.16 -18.28
CA ILE A 21 0.96 -34.39 -17.83
C ILE A 21 0.30 -34.92 -16.55
N GLY A 22 -0.04 -34.04 -15.61
CA GLY A 22 -0.71 -34.39 -14.35
C GLY A 22 -2.09 -35.00 -14.57
N PHE A 23 -2.87 -34.45 -15.52
CA PHE A 23 -4.17 -35.02 -15.89
C PHE A 23 -4.04 -36.47 -16.38
N ARG A 24 -3.09 -36.71 -17.29
CA ARG A 24 -2.82 -38.06 -17.82
C ARG A 24 -2.36 -39.04 -16.75
N LEU A 25 -1.52 -38.58 -15.81
CA LEU A 25 -1.07 -39.40 -14.68
C LEU A 25 -2.22 -39.77 -13.75
N LEU A 26 -3.07 -38.79 -13.39
CA LEU A 26 -4.24 -39.04 -12.55
C LEU A 26 -5.17 -40.09 -13.20
N LYS A 27 -5.52 -39.91 -14.47
CA LYS A 27 -6.33 -40.87 -15.22
C LYS A 27 -5.70 -42.27 -15.26
N LYS A 28 -4.38 -42.36 -15.49
CA LYS A 28 -3.64 -43.63 -15.49
C LYS A 28 -3.70 -44.35 -14.14
N HIS A 29 -3.76 -43.60 -13.04
CA HIS A 29 -3.89 -44.14 -11.68
C HIS A 29 -5.34 -44.33 -11.23
N GLY A 30 -6.30 -44.30 -12.16
CA GLY A 30 -7.70 -44.62 -11.88
C GLY A 30 -8.55 -43.44 -11.40
N TRP A 31 -7.99 -42.22 -11.35
CA TRP A 31 -8.80 -41.03 -11.07
C TRP A 31 -9.71 -40.72 -12.26
N ARG A 32 -10.96 -40.37 -11.97
CA ARG A 32 -11.98 -40.00 -12.96
C ARG A 32 -12.21 -38.49 -12.90
N GLU A 33 -12.49 -37.93 -14.06
CA GLU A 33 -12.76 -36.50 -14.14
C GLU A 33 -14.13 -36.19 -13.56
N GLY A 34 -14.23 -35.07 -12.84
CA GLY A 34 -15.43 -34.68 -12.10
C GLY A 34 -15.62 -35.42 -10.77
N THR A 35 -14.72 -36.33 -10.38
CA THR A 35 -14.79 -37.01 -9.08
C THR A 35 -13.70 -36.55 -8.12
N GLY A 36 -14.03 -36.52 -6.82
CA GLY A 36 -13.09 -36.19 -5.77
C GLY A 36 -12.00 -37.27 -5.62
N LEU A 37 -10.89 -36.91 -4.99
CA LEU A 37 -9.83 -37.85 -4.66
C LEU A 37 -10.18 -38.64 -3.38
N GLY A 38 -9.63 -39.85 -3.25
CA GLY A 38 -9.82 -40.72 -2.08
C GLY A 38 -10.68 -41.95 -2.37
N VAL A 39 -10.72 -42.90 -1.42
CA VAL A 39 -11.38 -44.21 -1.59
C VAL A 39 -12.87 -44.10 -1.90
N SER A 40 -13.54 -43.10 -1.34
CA SER A 40 -14.97 -42.84 -1.52
C SER A 40 -15.21 -41.58 -2.33
N GLU A 41 -14.25 -41.14 -3.14
CA GLU A 41 -14.30 -39.91 -3.93
C GLU A 41 -14.60 -38.65 -3.07
N GLN A 42 -14.24 -38.69 -1.78
CA GLN A 42 -14.65 -37.69 -0.78
C GLN A 42 -13.85 -36.36 -0.82
N GLY A 43 -12.79 -36.32 -1.62
CA GLY A 43 -11.96 -35.13 -1.78
C GLY A 43 -12.73 -33.99 -2.43
N ARG A 44 -12.32 -32.76 -2.14
CA ARG A 44 -12.90 -31.56 -2.77
C ARG A 44 -12.63 -31.56 -4.28
N LEU A 45 -13.65 -31.22 -5.06
CA LEU A 45 -13.52 -30.99 -6.50
C LEU A 45 -12.83 -29.64 -6.79
N GLU A 46 -13.20 -28.63 -6.01
CA GLU A 46 -12.74 -27.26 -6.21
C GLU A 46 -11.55 -26.92 -5.30
N PRO A 47 -10.51 -26.24 -5.84
CA PRO A 47 -9.39 -25.74 -5.05
C PRO A 47 -9.83 -24.85 -3.89
N VAL A 48 -9.06 -24.89 -2.80
CA VAL A 48 -9.28 -23.99 -1.66
C VAL A 48 -8.85 -22.59 -2.05
N GLN A 49 -9.77 -21.63 -1.91
CA GLN A 49 -9.46 -20.23 -2.16
C GLN A 49 -8.58 -19.67 -1.06
N ALA A 50 -7.45 -19.08 -1.43
CA ALA A 50 -6.54 -18.41 -0.50
C ALA A 50 -6.71 -16.90 -0.59
N SER A 51 -6.93 -16.24 0.55
CA SER A 51 -6.95 -14.78 0.63
C SER A 51 -5.53 -14.26 0.81
N VAL A 52 -5.03 -13.48 -0.16
CA VAL A 52 -3.72 -12.82 -0.04
C VAL A 52 -3.84 -11.60 0.89
N LYS A 53 -2.97 -11.53 1.89
CA LYS A 53 -2.92 -10.39 2.82
C LYS A 53 -1.98 -9.32 2.27
N ASN A 54 -2.54 -8.23 1.73
CA ASN A 54 -1.74 -7.12 1.19
C ASN A 54 -1.30 -6.08 2.25
N ASN A 55 -1.61 -6.28 3.53
CA ASN A 55 -1.27 -5.33 4.59
C ASN A 55 -0.29 -5.93 5.61
N LYS A 56 0.39 -5.06 6.35
CA LYS A 56 1.35 -5.44 7.41
C LYS A 56 0.76 -5.42 8.82
N ARG A 57 -0.56 -5.19 8.96
CA ARG A 57 -1.21 -5.10 10.29
C ARG A 57 -1.37 -6.49 10.91
N GLY A 58 -1.51 -6.56 12.23
CA GLY A 58 -1.79 -7.81 12.94
C GLY A 58 -3.09 -8.49 12.46
N LEU A 59 -3.22 -9.79 12.72
CA LEU A 59 -4.50 -10.49 12.58
C LEU A 59 -5.51 -9.89 13.57
N GLY A 60 -6.78 -9.79 13.18
CA GLY A 60 -7.83 -9.16 13.99
C GLY A 60 -7.82 -7.63 13.99
N ALA A 61 -6.87 -6.97 13.32
CA ALA A 61 -6.85 -5.51 13.22
C ALA A 61 -8.00 -4.98 12.35
N ASP A 62 -8.72 -3.97 12.83
CA ASP A 62 -9.88 -3.39 12.13
C ASP A 62 -9.56 -2.98 10.70
N LYS A 63 -10.39 -3.39 9.74
CA LYS A 63 -10.23 -2.96 8.34
C LYS A 63 -10.47 -1.45 8.27
N VAL A 64 -9.46 -0.68 7.86
CA VAL A 64 -9.65 0.76 7.61
C VAL A 64 -10.57 0.88 6.39
N LYS A 65 -11.78 1.40 6.60
CA LYS A 65 -12.69 1.75 5.51
C LYS A 65 -12.00 2.82 4.67
N LYS A 66 -11.49 2.45 3.50
CA LYS A 66 -11.04 3.45 2.52
C LYS A 66 -12.28 4.27 2.15
N LYS A 67 -12.34 5.53 2.59
CA LYS A 67 -13.30 6.48 2.03
C LYS A 67 -12.89 6.69 0.58
N ILE A 68 -13.62 6.07 -0.34
CA ILE A 68 -13.54 6.40 -1.76
C ILE A 68 -13.98 7.86 -1.83
N LYS A 69 -13.06 8.75 -2.22
CA LYS A 69 -13.44 10.09 -2.65
C LYS A 69 -13.92 9.92 -4.09
N GLU A 70 -15.21 10.04 -4.31
CA GLU A 70 -15.77 10.22 -5.65
C GLU A 70 -15.14 11.48 -6.24
N THR A 71 -14.25 11.31 -7.21
CA THR A 71 -13.87 12.38 -8.14
C THR A 71 -14.75 12.18 -9.36
N THR A 72 -15.90 12.83 -9.38
CA THR A 72 -16.67 13.08 -10.60
C THR A 72 -15.91 14.06 -11.46
N ASP A 73 -15.37 13.59 -12.57
CA ASP A 73 -14.96 14.41 -13.69
C ASP A 73 -16.23 14.87 -14.44
N ASN A 74 -16.46 16.17 -14.55
CA ASN A 74 -17.03 16.84 -15.74
C ASN A 74 -17.00 18.37 -15.58
N ALA A 75 -16.64 19.04 -16.67
CA ALA A 75 -16.24 20.43 -16.74
C ALA A 75 -17.39 21.46 -16.77
N THR A 76 -16.96 22.72 -16.54
CA THR A 76 -17.56 24.05 -16.83
C THR A 76 -18.73 24.60 -15.99
N SER A 77 -18.44 25.59 -15.13
CA SER A 77 -18.88 27.00 -15.31
C SER A 77 -18.37 27.92 -14.20
N ASP A 78 -17.84 29.06 -14.61
CA ASP A 78 -17.43 30.20 -13.79
C ASP A 78 -18.52 30.70 -12.82
N ARG A 79 -18.18 30.91 -11.55
CA ARG A 79 -18.74 32.02 -10.75
C ARG A 79 -17.91 32.36 -9.50
N LYS A 80 -17.69 33.67 -9.35
CA LYS A 80 -16.85 34.41 -8.40
C LYS A 80 -17.20 34.25 -6.90
N ASN A 81 -16.13 34.10 -6.11
CA ASN A 81 -15.67 34.96 -4.99
C ASN A 81 -16.34 34.95 -3.58
N ASN A 82 -15.52 34.53 -2.60
CA ASN A 82 -15.21 35.11 -1.27
C ASN A 82 -15.75 34.45 0.03
N GLN A 83 -14.87 34.47 1.03
CA GLN A 83 -14.97 34.14 2.47
C GLN A 83 -15.04 32.64 2.83
N GLU A 84 -14.15 32.03 3.64
CA GLU A 84 -13.05 32.45 4.52
C GLU A 84 -11.95 31.37 4.49
N ARG A 85 -10.68 31.77 4.65
CA ARG A 85 -9.54 30.85 4.74
C ARG A 85 -9.53 30.14 6.10
N PRO A 86 -9.63 28.80 6.18
CA PRO A 86 -9.15 28.10 7.37
C PRO A 86 -7.61 28.16 7.36
N PRO A 87 -6.94 28.34 8.52
CA PRO A 87 -5.50 28.54 8.60
C PRO A 87 -4.75 27.36 7.94
N PRO A 88 -3.61 27.61 7.25
CA PRO A 88 -2.81 26.52 6.73
C PRO A 88 -2.33 25.68 7.91
N LYS A 89 -2.74 24.40 7.94
CA LYS A 89 -2.18 23.39 8.84
C LYS A 89 -0.71 23.17 8.49
N LYS A 90 0.17 24.06 8.98
CA LYS A 90 1.59 23.78 9.22
C LYS A 90 1.62 22.76 10.38
N ALA A 91 2.47 21.74 10.44
CA ALA A 91 3.73 21.49 9.79
C ALA A 91 3.82 20.01 9.38
N LYS A 92 4.29 19.76 8.16
CA LYS A 92 4.85 18.45 7.82
C LYS A 92 6.11 18.30 8.65
N GLY A 93 6.16 17.30 9.54
CA GLY A 93 7.37 16.97 10.28
C GLY A 93 8.55 16.88 9.31
N LEU A 94 9.58 17.68 9.60
CA LEU A 94 10.81 17.75 8.84
C LEU A 94 11.31 16.33 8.62
N THR A 95 11.37 15.88 7.36
CA THR A 95 11.84 14.53 7.06
C THR A 95 13.24 14.36 7.66
N LYS A 96 13.59 13.15 8.12
CA LYS A 96 14.84 12.87 8.85
C LYS A 96 16.09 13.45 8.17
N ARG A 97 16.09 13.52 6.83
CA ARG A 97 17.17 14.14 6.02
C ARG A 97 17.24 15.66 6.18
N MET A 98 16.12 16.36 6.11
CA MET A 98 16.10 17.82 6.29
C MET A 98 16.47 18.23 7.71
N ARG A 99 16.12 17.43 8.72
CA ARG A 99 16.52 17.70 10.12
C ARG A 99 18.02 17.60 10.31
N LYS A 100 18.64 16.57 9.71
CA LYS A 100 20.10 16.40 9.75
C LYS A 100 20.83 17.52 9.00
N MET A 101 20.33 17.92 7.84
CA MET A 101 20.91 19.01 7.05
C MET A 101 20.85 20.36 7.79
N GLN A 102 19.73 20.66 8.45
CA GLN A 102 19.56 21.91 9.20
C GLN A 102 20.43 21.99 10.46
N GLU A 103 20.73 20.85 11.07
CA GLU A 103 21.63 20.74 12.23
C GLU A 103 23.08 20.93 11.80
N GLU A 104 23.51 20.33 10.68
CA GLU A 104 24.85 20.52 10.09
C GLU A 104 25.06 21.98 9.66
N GLU A 105 24.07 22.60 9.02
CA GLU A 105 24.14 24.02 8.61
C GLU A 105 24.20 24.96 9.82
N ARG A 106 23.42 24.69 10.88
CA ARG A 106 23.52 25.44 12.14
C ARG A 106 24.89 25.30 12.79
N LEU A 107 25.43 24.08 12.83
CA LEU A 107 26.74 23.83 13.41
C LEU A 107 27.85 24.52 12.61
N PHE A 108 27.68 24.59 11.29
CA PHE A 108 28.59 25.31 10.41
C PHE A 108 28.50 26.82 10.62
N GLN A 109 27.29 27.38 10.71
CA GLN A 109 27.08 28.79 11.04
C GLN A 109 27.60 29.16 12.42
N GLU A 110 27.44 28.30 13.42
CA GLU A 110 27.94 28.53 14.77
C GLU A 110 29.48 28.50 14.78
N LYS A 111 30.10 27.56 14.06
CA LYS A 111 31.57 27.53 13.88
C LYS A 111 32.10 28.73 13.10
N GLU A 112 31.41 29.17 12.07
CA GLU A 112 31.78 30.37 11.31
C GLU A 112 31.58 31.62 12.16
N PHE A 113 30.48 31.70 12.90
CA PHE A 113 30.20 32.79 13.84
C PHE A 113 31.24 32.83 14.94
N GLU A 114 31.59 31.70 15.55
CA GLU A 114 32.61 31.63 16.59
C GLU A 114 33.98 32.04 16.03
N GLN A 115 34.38 31.52 14.86
CA GLN A 115 35.61 31.96 14.19
C GLN A 115 35.61 33.46 13.84
N ALA A 116 34.49 33.99 13.35
CA ALA A 116 34.37 35.41 13.02
C ALA A 116 34.34 36.28 14.28
N PHE A 117 33.62 35.85 15.32
CA PHE A 117 33.49 36.51 16.61
C PHE A 117 34.83 36.58 17.34
N PHE A 118 35.60 35.48 17.37
CA PHE A 118 36.96 35.49 17.92
C PHE A 118 37.90 36.38 17.12
N ARG A 119 37.82 36.35 15.78
CA ARG A 119 38.61 37.22 14.90
C ARG A 119 38.32 38.71 15.13
N GLU A 120 37.08 39.06 15.45
CA GLU A 120 36.62 40.44 15.53
C GLU A 120 36.66 41.01 16.97
N PHE A 121 36.59 40.16 18.00
CA PHE A 121 36.50 40.58 19.40
C PHE A 121 37.72 40.23 20.27
N TRP A 122 38.62 39.32 19.83
CA TRP A 122 39.85 38.95 20.56
C TRP A 122 41.04 38.70 19.60
N PRO A 123 41.78 39.75 19.18
CA PRO A 123 42.83 39.64 18.15
C PRO A 123 44.15 38.98 18.60
N GLU A 124 44.40 38.81 19.90
CA GLU A 124 45.76 38.60 20.44
C GLU A 124 46.11 37.16 20.87
N ASN A 125 45.40 36.12 20.40
CA ASN A 125 45.73 34.74 20.79
C ASN A 125 45.79 33.69 19.66
N VAL A 126 46.12 34.12 18.43
CA VAL A 126 46.69 33.26 17.38
C VAL A 126 48.15 33.62 17.17
#